data_AF-A0A8D2M8D9-F1
#
_entry.id   AF-A0A8D2M8D9-F1
#
_cell.length_a   1.000
_cell.length_b   1.000
_cell.length_c   1.000
_cell.angle_alpha   90.00
_cell.angle_beta   90.00
_cell.angle_gamma   90.00
#
_symmetry.space_group_name_H-M   'P 1'
#
loop_
_entity.id
_entity.type
_entity.pdbx_description
1 polymer ?
#
loop_
_entity_poly.entity_id
_entity_poly.type
_entity_poly.pdbx_seq_one_letter_code
_entity_poly.pdbx_strand_id
1 'polypeptide(L)'
;MLWVLEPDEQKAKHKVNFVFLGKPHTHCRGHKHREHRCPHRHRPRPFLPPPAPTPQAAQARRGHGRTAPGAQPGRAADKARGNLAGPGRDPRGGGRAGSRGSTGPGPTWLSAAPSPLSWQRGPAAQARPPRRPRGACAGRHRPRTPIPAPGGERHRPGPAMAEPLRPFRLRGCGSPQKFGVAAGSLRGLLRKGCRLLQLPLAGSRLCLYEDGTELTESYFRALPAQTELVLLGPGQSWRGCASDIERLLAAFCSQQGAVVEAARRLLTDERAPHRQKLLADLIHNLSENILAEDKEEDKKWFEGLESRFKNKSSYLRHSCESRMRGYMREVTGFISNVHPAARDAYRGIIDLMAEKLKSVKYNGCYFDRREKEEAARLCTAEGWFSCQGPFDRDDCPCKHSINPYSNRESRILFSTWNLDHIIEKKRAVVPELAEAVKTRDGREVNWEYFYQLLFTLDNLKLVHIACHKKTNHNLSCDKSRIYRKRKQTQEIS
;
A
#
# COMPACT_ATOMS: atom_id res chain seq x y z
N MET A 1 16.47 -10.10 2.82
CA MET A 1 16.12 -10.56 4.18
C MET A 1 14.61 -10.68 4.26
N LEU A 2 14.07 -11.91 4.30
CA LEU A 2 12.73 -12.13 4.85
C LEU A 2 12.88 -12.29 6.36
N TRP A 3 11.90 -11.81 7.12
CA TRP A 3 11.78 -12.10 8.55
C TRP A 3 10.74 -13.20 8.72
N VAL A 4 11.16 -14.35 9.27
CA VAL A 4 10.24 -15.39 9.73
C VAL A 4 9.70 -14.97 11.09
N LEU A 5 8.38 -15.07 11.27
CA LEU A 5 7.73 -14.92 12.57
C LEU A 5 7.38 -16.31 13.09
N GLU A 6 8.08 -16.76 14.13
CA GLU A 6 7.67 -17.91 14.93
C GLU A 6 6.74 -17.46 16.09
N PRO A 7 5.81 -18.32 16.56
CA PRO A 7 4.84 -17.95 17.58
C PRO A 7 5.39 -18.02 19.02
N ASP A 8 4.81 -17.23 19.93
CA ASP A 8 5.16 -17.18 21.36
C ASP A 8 4.90 -18.49 22.11
N GLU A 9 5.88 -18.98 22.87
CA GLU A 9 5.66 -19.78 24.08
C GLU A 9 6.41 -19.25 25.32
N GLN A 10 5.63 -18.69 26.24
CA GLN A 10 5.78 -18.65 27.71
C GLN A 10 7.15 -18.35 28.39
N LYS A 11 7.17 -17.16 29.03
CA LYS A 11 7.66 -16.91 30.41
C LYS A 11 9.13 -17.26 30.75
N ALA A 12 9.99 -16.24 30.75
CA ALA A 12 11.07 -16.12 31.73
C ALA A 12 11.22 -14.67 32.23
N LYS A 13 11.31 -14.47 33.55
CA LYS A 13 11.63 -13.16 34.15
C LYS A 13 13.14 -13.00 34.25
N HIS A 14 13.75 -12.11 33.48
CA HIS A 14 15.10 -11.62 33.77
C HIS A 14 15.18 -10.11 33.67
N LYS A 15 15.70 -9.47 34.73
CA LYS A 15 16.15 -8.08 34.69
C LYS A 15 17.47 -8.04 33.94
N VAL A 16 17.60 -7.17 32.95
CA VAL A 16 18.90 -6.76 32.41
C VAL A 16 19.10 -5.30 32.80
N ASN A 17 20.11 -5.05 33.64
CA ASN A 17 20.47 -3.69 34.05
C ASN A 17 21.26 -3.03 32.91
N PHE A 18 20.80 -1.87 32.41
CA PHE A 18 21.60 -1.06 31.51
C PHE A 18 22.69 -0.32 32.29
N VAL A 19 23.94 -0.80 32.20
CA VAL A 19 25.10 -0.09 32.72
C VAL A 19 25.44 1.06 31.79
N PHE A 20 25.24 2.29 32.26
CA PHE A 20 25.71 3.49 31.56
C PHE A 20 27.23 3.61 31.69
N LEU A 21 27.98 3.14 30.68
CA LEU A 21 29.38 3.50 30.49
C LEU A 21 29.47 4.78 29.67
N GLY A 22 29.66 5.90 30.34
CA GLY A 22 30.11 7.14 29.72
C GLY A 22 31.36 7.65 30.42
N LYS A 23 32.37 8.06 29.65
CA LYS A 23 33.29 9.17 29.98
C LYS A 23 34.00 9.67 28.72
N PRO A 24 34.46 10.94 28.69
CA PRO A 24 34.89 11.61 27.47
C PRO A 24 36.42 11.65 27.34
N HIS A 25 36.91 12.21 26.22
CA HIS A 25 38.20 12.90 26.18
C HIS A 25 38.04 14.37 25.82
N THR A 26 39.03 15.16 26.22
CA THR A 26 38.98 16.62 26.32
C THR A 26 39.75 17.33 25.20
N HIS A 27 39.34 18.55 24.88
CA HIS A 27 40.31 19.60 24.53
C HIS A 27 39.77 20.98 24.90
N CYS A 28 40.58 21.78 25.60
CA CYS A 28 40.20 23.11 26.08
C CYS A 28 40.96 24.22 25.34
N ARG A 29 40.20 25.10 24.68
CA ARG A 29 40.49 26.54 24.51
C ARG A 29 39.12 27.24 24.49
N GLY A 30 38.80 28.28 25.26
CA GLY A 30 39.57 28.97 26.30
C GLY A 30 39.56 30.49 26.07
N HIS A 31 38.59 31.22 26.62
CA HIS A 31 38.62 32.68 26.70
C HIS A 31 37.82 33.19 27.91
N LYS A 32 38.13 34.42 28.34
CA LYS A 32 37.68 35.06 29.60
C LYS A 32 36.38 35.85 29.41
N HIS A 33 35.51 35.97 30.44
CA HIS A 33 35.43 37.20 31.25
C HIS A 33 34.43 37.19 32.43
N ARG A 34 34.85 37.91 33.48
CA ARG A 34 34.11 38.63 34.55
C ARG A 34 33.14 37.91 35.50
N GLU A 35 33.43 38.13 36.79
CA GLU A 35 32.60 37.86 37.96
C GLU A 35 31.36 38.76 38.01
N HIS A 36 30.37 38.42 38.86
CA HIS A 36 29.88 39.35 39.88
C HIS A 36 29.23 38.60 41.08
N ARG A 37 29.12 39.31 42.21
CA ARG A 37 29.02 38.79 43.59
C ARG A 37 27.70 38.12 44.00
N CYS A 38 27.81 37.18 44.96
CA CYS A 38 26.77 36.77 45.94
C CYS A 38 26.64 37.84 47.07
N PRO A 39 25.85 37.72 48.17
CA PRO A 39 25.14 36.53 48.71
C PRO A 39 23.67 36.77 49.18
N HIS A 40 22.99 35.72 49.66
CA HIS A 40 22.38 35.63 51.02
C HIS A 40 21.68 34.26 51.23
N ARG A 41 22.20 33.44 52.16
CA ARG A 41 21.60 33.05 53.47
C ARG A 41 20.17 32.45 53.47
N HIS A 42 20.03 31.12 53.59
CA HIS A 42 19.79 30.41 54.89
C HIS A 42 19.55 28.89 54.70
N ARG A 43 19.90 28.10 55.72
CA ARG A 43 19.41 26.71 55.99
C ARG A 43 18.67 26.72 57.33
N PRO A 44 17.71 25.79 57.54
CA PRO A 44 17.91 24.78 58.60
C PRO A 44 18.02 23.34 58.08
N ARG A 45 18.00 22.36 59.01
CA ARG A 45 18.12 20.91 58.79
C ARG A 45 16.80 20.17 59.16
N PRO A 46 16.65 18.85 58.87
CA PRO A 46 15.34 18.19 58.80
C PRO A 46 14.84 17.59 60.13
N PHE A 47 13.57 17.20 60.14
CA PHE A 47 12.96 16.28 61.11
C PHE A 47 12.57 14.95 60.45
N LEU A 48 12.56 13.87 61.24
CA LEU A 48 12.08 12.52 60.89
C LEU A 48 11.04 12.06 61.97
N PRO A 49 10.23 11.02 61.70
CA PRO A 49 8.90 10.89 62.31
C PRO A 49 8.80 9.91 63.50
N PRO A 50 7.69 9.98 64.28
CA PRO A 50 7.23 8.91 65.17
C PRO A 50 6.47 7.78 64.41
N PRO A 51 6.20 6.62 65.06
CA PRO A 51 5.95 5.35 64.35
C PRO A 51 4.47 4.91 64.25
N ALA A 52 4.24 3.80 63.55
CA ALA A 52 2.95 3.11 63.42
C ALA A 52 2.75 2.00 64.49
N PRO A 53 1.50 1.68 64.89
CA PRO A 53 1.18 0.55 65.76
C PRO A 53 0.94 -0.77 64.98
N THR A 54 1.33 -1.90 65.59
CA THR A 54 1.05 -3.27 65.13
C THR A 54 -0.25 -3.84 65.72
N PRO A 55 -0.81 -4.94 65.16
CA PRO A 55 -2.16 -5.39 65.49
C PRO A 55 -2.23 -6.33 66.72
N GLN A 56 -3.42 -6.44 67.30
CA GLN A 56 -3.82 -7.56 68.17
C GLN A 56 -4.82 -8.48 67.45
N ALA A 57 -4.91 -9.73 67.90
CA ALA A 57 -5.76 -10.77 67.33
C ALA A 57 -6.72 -11.34 68.37
N ALA A 58 -7.90 -11.80 67.93
CA ALA A 58 -8.82 -12.58 68.76
C ALA A 58 -9.40 -13.78 67.99
N GLN A 59 -9.23 -14.95 68.58
CA GLN A 59 -9.94 -16.20 68.28
C GLN A 59 -11.32 -16.16 68.96
N ALA A 60 -12.29 -17.06 68.78
CA ALA A 60 -12.74 -17.96 67.70
C ALA A 60 -13.94 -18.75 68.28
N ARG A 61 -14.77 -19.41 67.45
CA ARG A 61 -15.45 -20.69 67.83
C ARG A 61 -16.12 -21.38 66.63
N ARG A 62 -16.39 -22.68 66.80
CA ARG A 62 -17.06 -23.59 65.84
C ARG A 62 -18.47 -23.93 66.33
N GLY A 63 -19.34 -24.35 65.41
CA GLY A 63 -20.59 -25.05 65.69
C GLY A 63 -21.01 -25.91 64.48
N HIS A 64 -21.45 -27.15 64.70
CA HIS A 64 -21.88 -28.08 63.66
C HIS A 64 -23.41 -28.22 63.63
N GLY A 65 -23.96 -28.52 62.45
CA GLY A 65 -25.34 -29.00 62.29
C GLY A 65 -25.55 -29.62 60.90
N ARG A 66 -26.07 -30.85 60.84
CA ARG A 66 -26.55 -31.52 59.62
C ARG A 66 -28.08 -31.63 59.72
N THR A 67 -28.81 -31.50 58.61
CA THR A 67 -29.64 -32.57 57.99
C THR A 67 -30.47 -32.08 56.79
N ALA A 68 -30.85 -33.04 55.95
CA ALA A 68 -31.97 -33.06 55.00
C ALA A 68 -32.74 -34.40 55.27
N PRO A 69 -33.82 -34.82 54.57
CA PRO A 69 -34.48 -34.26 53.37
C PRO A 69 -36.03 -34.24 53.44
N GLY A 70 -36.75 -34.03 52.33
CA GLY A 70 -38.16 -34.49 52.22
C GLY A 70 -39.07 -33.92 51.12
N ALA A 71 -39.42 -34.77 50.14
CA ALA A 71 -40.72 -34.88 49.43
C ALA A 71 -41.29 -33.80 48.45
N GLN A 72 -42.03 -34.34 47.45
CA GLN A 72 -42.95 -33.68 46.48
C GLN A 72 -44.43 -34.05 46.87
N PRO A 73 -45.52 -34.14 46.03
CA PRO A 73 -45.71 -33.97 44.58
C PRO A 73 -47.05 -33.38 44.03
N GLY A 74 -47.15 -33.23 42.70
CA GLY A 74 -48.39 -33.05 41.90
C GLY A 74 -48.08 -32.55 40.47
N ARG A 75 -48.14 -33.36 39.39
CA ARG A 75 -49.30 -33.84 38.59
C ARG A 75 -49.87 -32.78 37.60
N ALA A 76 -50.20 -33.08 36.34
CA ALA A 76 -50.06 -34.32 35.53
C ALA A 76 -50.27 -34.09 34.00
N ALA A 77 -49.89 -35.10 33.19
CA ALA A 77 -50.30 -35.37 31.78
C ALA A 77 -49.83 -34.36 30.69
N ASP A 78 -49.63 -34.68 29.40
CA ASP A 78 -49.75 -35.92 28.58
C ASP A 78 -48.90 -35.72 27.27
N LYS A 79 -48.67 -36.59 26.26
CA LYS A 79 -49.07 -38.00 25.94
C LYS A 79 -48.05 -38.64 24.95
N ALA A 80 -48.29 -39.91 24.57
CA ALA A 80 -47.94 -40.64 23.32
C ALA A 80 -46.75 -40.18 22.42
N ARG A 81 -45.65 -40.96 22.26
CA ARG A 81 -45.44 -42.25 21.50
C ARG A 81 -45.10 -42.04 20.00
N GLY A 82 -44.10 -42.70 19.40
CA GLY A 82 -43.03 -43.56 19.95
C GLY A 82 -42.36 -44.48 18.90
N ASN A 83 -41.31 -45.22 19.30
CA ASN A 83 -40.79 -46.49 18.69
C ASN A 83 -40.23 -46.46 17.24
N LEU A 84 -39.27 -47.32 16.82
CA LEU A 84 -38.56 -48.47 17.43
C LEU A 84 -37.21 -48.77 16.73
N ALA A 85 -36.29 -49.45 17.43
CA ALA A 85 -35.22 -50.37 16.96
C ALA A 85 -34.05 -49.91 16.03
N GLY A 86 -32.90 -50.55 16.28
CA GLY A 86 -31.80 -50.88 15.34
C GLY A 86 -31.39 -52.35 15.60
N PRO A 87 -30.12 -52.81 15.46
CA PRO A 87 -28.97 -52.31 14.70
C PRO A 87 -28.42 -53.36 13.69
N GLY A 88 -27.33 -53.08 12.95
CA GLY A 88 -26.71 -54.02 11.98
C GLY A 88 -25.18 -53.86 11.82
N ARG A 89 -24.49 -54.83 11.23
CA ARG A 89 -23.00 -54.93 11.18
C ARG A 89 -22.38 -54.87 9.76
N ASP A 90 -21.13 -54.41 9.74
CA ASP A 90 -19.95 -54.76 8.89
C ASP A 90 -19.89 -56.23 8.38
N PRO A 91 -18.99 -56.67 7.43
CA PRO A 91 -17.63 -56.13 7.16
C PRO A 91 -17.06 -56.21 5.69
N ARG A 92 -15.75 -55.88 5.56
CA ARG A 92 -14.73 -56.21 4.49
C ARG A 92 -14.68 -55.23 3.30
N GLY A 93 -13.52 -54.88 2.70
CA GLY A 93 -12.09 -55.17 2.92
C GLY A 93 -11.28 -54.72 1.67
N GLY A 94 -9.94 -54.59 1.59
CA GLY A 94 -8.81 -54.71 2.53
C GLY A 94 -7.47 -54.72 1.73
N GLY A 95 -6.28 -54.56 2.35
CA GLY A 95 -5.01 -54.78 1.62
C GLY A 95 -3.69 -54.16 2.15
N ARG A 96 -2.71 -55.06 2.37
CA ARG A 96 -1.21 -54.94 2.44
C ARG A 96 -0.56 -53.76 1.67
N ALA A 97 0.63 -53.21 1.97
CA ALA A 97 1.65 -53.31 3.05
C ALA A 97 2.51 -51.98 3.03
N GLY A 98 3.78 -51.80 3.45
CA GLY A 98 4.84 -52.65 4.05
C GLY A 98 6.24 -51.96 4.02
N SER A 99 7.12 -52.21 5.02
CA SER A 99 8.49 -51.62 5.24
C SER A 99 8.58 -50.08 5.33
N ARG A 100 9.41 -49.39 6.14
CA ARG A 100 10.75 -49.53 6.76
C ARG A 100 11.96 -49.08 5.92
N GLY A 101 12.61 -48.03 6.40
CA GLY A 101 13.95 -47.53 6.03
C GLY A 101 13.96 -46.02 5.72
N SER A 102 14.96 -45.18 6.02
CA SER A 102 15.94 -45.05 7.13
C SER A 102 17.05 -44.09 6.66
N THR A 103 17.51 -43.19 7.55
CA THR A 103 18.81 -42.44 7.50
C THR A 103 19.13 -41.51 6.31
N GLY A 104 19.67 -40.32 6.64
CA GLY A 104 20.47 -39.48 5.70
C GLY A 104 21.94 -39.95 5.63
N PRO A 105 22.91 -39.12 5.17
CA PRO A 105 23.09 -37.71 5.57
C PRO A 105 23.47 -36.74 4.42
N GLY A 106 23.89 -35.51 4.75
CA GLY A 106 24.68 -34.62 3.86
C GLY A 106 26.18 -35.00 3.84
N PRO A 107 27.13 -34.11 3.41
CA PRO A 107 27.19 -32.71 3.85
C PRO A 107 27.86 -31.67 2.89
N THR A 108 28.20 -30.50 3.45
CA THR A 108 29.31 -29.56 3.10
C THR A 108 29.33 -28.77 1.78
N TRP A 109 28.96 -27.48 1.90
CA TRP A 109 29.77 -26.28 1.60
C TRP A 109 30.84 -26.27 0.48
N LEU A 110 30.73 -25.27 -0.40
CA LEU A 110 31.85 -24.38 -0.75
C LEU A 110 31.31 -22.98 -1.07
N SER A 111 32.06 -21.93 -0.70
CA SER A 111 31.62 -20.53 -0.82
C SER A 111 32.42 -19.76 -1.86
N ALA A 112 31.75 -18.93 -2.66
CA ALA A 112 32.39 -17.93 -3.52
C ALA A 112 31.54 -16.64 -3.55
N ALA A 113 32.14 -15.51 -3.17
CA ALA A 113 31.50 -14.20 -3.17
C ALA A 113 32.27 -13.22 -4.06
N PRO A 114 31.62 -12.50 -4.99
CA PRO A 114 32.26 -11.45 -5.78
C PRO A 114 32.26 -10.10 -5.02
N SER A 115 33.32 -9.32 -5.20
CA SER A 115 33.47 -7.97 -4.65
C SER A 115 32.68 -6.92 -5.45
N PRO A 116 32.32 -5.75 -4.84
CA PRO A 116 31.48 -4.75 -5.49
C PRO A 116 32.22 -3.90 -6.53
N LEU A 117 31.59 -3.64 -7.68
CA LEU A 117 32.04 -2.64 -8.65
C LEU A 117 31.27 -1.31 -8.47
N SER A 118 32.00 -0.21 -8.64
CA SER A 118 31.54 1.15 -8.34
C SER A 118 30.79 1.80 -9.51
N TRP A 119 29.69 2.49 -9.21
CA TRP A 119 28.99 3.34 -10.18
C TRP A 119 29.46 4.79 -10.06
N GLN A 120 30.25 5.25 -11.03
CA GLN A 120 30.51 6.69 -11.21
C GLN A 120 29.36 7.35 -11.99
N ARG A 121 29.06 8.62 -11.66
CA ARG A 121 28.06 9.44 -12.37
C ARG A 121 28.74 10.47 -13.27
N GLY A 122 28.36 10.52 -14.54
CA GLY A 122 28.62 11.65 -15.44
C GLY A 122 27.37 12.54 -15.62
N PRO A 123 27.52 13.87 -15.80
CA PRO A 123 26.37 14.79 -15.89
C PRO A 123 25.78 14.91 -17.31
N ALA A 124 24.51 15.33 -17.38
CA ALA A 124 23.82 15.59 -18.64
C ALA A 124 24.08 17.02 -19.16
N ALA A 125 24.30 17.17 -20.48
CA ALA A 125 24.45 18.46 -21.15
C ALA A 125 23.14 18.89 -21.82
N GLN A 126 22.74 20.16 -21.63
CA GLN A 126 21.56 20.75 -22.29
C GLN A 126 21.97 21.55 -23.52
N ALA A 127 21.35 21.28 -24.67
CA ALA A 127 21.57 22.05 -25.91
C ALA A 127 20.57 23.21 -26.04
N ARG A 128 21.07 24.40 -26.41
CA ARG A 128 20.25 25.58 -26.73
C ARG A 128 19.99 25.70 -28.25
N PRO A 129 18.87 26.29 -28.69
CA PRO A 129 18.56 26.46 -30.12
C PRO A 129 19.44 27.55 -30.79
N PRO A 130 19.68 27.44 -32.12
CA PRO A 130 20.48 28.41 -32.89
C PRO A 130 19.71 29.70 -33.20
N ARG A 131 20.47 30.76 -33.56
CA ARG A 131 19.96 32.12 -33.83
C ARG A 131 19.52 32.31 -35.29
N ARG A 132 18.54 33.20 -35.53
CA ARG A 132 18.27 33.78 -36.86
C ARG A 132 19.34 34.82 -37.22
N PRO A 133 19.79 34.92 -38.49
CA PRO A 133 20.43 36.13 -39.00
C PRO A 133 19.39 37.22 -39.34
N ARG A 134 19.79 38.50 -39.23
CA ARG A 134 19.14 39.66 -39.86
C ARG A 134 19.90 40.03 -41.13
N GLY A 135 19.24 40.65 -42.11
CA GLY A 135 19.84 41.01 -43.41
C GLY A 135 20.21 42.49 -43.55
N ALA A 136 21.10 42.75 -44.53
CA ALA A 136 21.44 44.01 -45.19
C ALA A 136 22.22 43.63 -46.48
N CYS A 137 22.35 44.44 -47.54
CA CYS A 137 21.79 45.76 -47.84
C CYS A 137 21.49 45.87 -49.35
N ALA A 138 20.91 46.99 -49.81
CA ALA A 138 20.48 47.15 -51.20
C ALA A 138 21.54 47.78 -52.12
N GLY A 139 21.52 47.41 -53.42
CA GLY A 139 22.19 48.09 -54.52
C GLY A 139 21.23 48.24 -55.71
N ARG A 140 21.18 49.42 -56.34
CA ARG A 140 20.26 49.71 -57.47
C ARG A 140 21.03 49.69 -58.79
N HIS A 141 20.39 49.23 -59.87
CA HIS A 141 20.39 49.90 -61.18
C HIS A 141 19.15 49.50 -61.99
N ARG A 142 18.83 50.25 -63.06
CA ARG A 142 17.58 50.13 -63.86
C ARG A 142 17.85 49.56 -65.28
N PRO A 143 16.82 49.18 -66.07
CA PRO A 143 16.92 48.07 -67.03
C PRO A 143 17.31 48.45 -68.46
N ARG A 144 17.64 47.42 -69.24
CA ARG A 144 17.50 47.37 -70.71
C ARG A 144 16.89 46.02 -71.12
N THR A 145 16.11 46.05 -72.19
CA THR A 145 15.50 44.91 -72.93
C THR A 145 15.43 45.31 -74.41
N PRO A 146 15.07 44.40 -75.33
CA PRO A 146 15.56 43.03 -75.52
C PRO A 146 16.10 42.83 -76.96
N ILE A 147 16.66 41.65 -77.28
CA ILE A 147 16.71 41.10 -78.65
C ILE A 147 16.91 39.56 -78.58
N PRO A 148 16.38 38.76 -79.54
CA PRO A 148 16.10 37.34 -79.30
C PRO A 148 17.20 36.36 -79.76
N ALA A 149 17.18 35.16 -79.19
CA ALA A 149 17.84 33.96 -79.72
C ALA A 149 16.78 32.98 -80.29
N PRO A 150 17.05 32.28 -81.42
CA PRO A 150 16.09 31.38 -82.06
C PRO A 150 16.17 29.93 -81.55
N GLY A 151 15.23 29.08 -81.98
CA GLY A 151 15.43 27.62 -82.01
C GLY A 151 15.01 26.82 -80.77
N GLY A 152 13.78 26.98 -80.30
CA GLY A 152 13.22 26.11 -79.26
C GLY A 152 12.84 24.71 -79.79
N GLU A 153 13.79 23.77 -79.81
CA GLU A 153 13.46 22.35 -80.03
C GLU A 153 12.55 21.81 -78.92
N ARG A 154 11.54 21.01 -79.30
CA ARG A 154 10.57 20.46 -78.36
C ARG A 154 11.14 19.23 -77.66
N HIS A 155 11.89 19.44 -76.58
CA HIS A 155 12.26 18.35 -75.67
C HIS A 155 10.99 17.62 -75.19
N ARG A 156 10.83 16.37 -75.63
CA ARG A 156 9.87 15.43 -75.03
C ARG A 156 10.28 15.23 -73.57
N PRO A 157 9.35 15.23 -72.60
CA PRO A 157 9.69 14.84 -71.24
C PRO A 157 10.17 13.38 -71.25
N GLY A 158 11.39 13.15 -70.79
CA GLY A 158 11.90 11.79 -70.57
C GLY A 158 11.09 11.06 -69.50
N PRO A 159 11.18 9.72 -69.43
CA PRO A 159 10.47 8.96 -68.40
C PRO A 159 10.91 9.42 -67.01
N ALA A 160 9.94 9.74 -66.15
CA ALA A 160 10.23 10.15 -64.78
C ALA A 160 10.97 9.01 -64.06
N MET A 161 12.23 9.27 -63.67
CA MET A 161 13.09 8.31 -62.97
C MET A 161 12.36 7.76 -61.74
N ALA A 162 12.08 6.46 -61.75
CA ALA A 162 11.35 5.81 -60.65
C ALA A 162 12.16 5.91 -59.35
N GLU A 163 11.56 6.52 -58.32
CA GLU A 163 12.23 6.71 -57.02
C GLU A 163 12.69 5.36 -56.43
N PRO A 164 13.94 5.26 -55.96
CA PRO A 164 14.52 3.99 -55.54
C PRO A 164 13.73 3.36 -54.39
N LEU A 165 13.41 2.07 -54.54
CA LEU A 165 12.60 1.34 -53.57
C LEU A 165 13.38 1.13 -52.26
N ARG A 166 12.94 1.78 -51.18
CA ARG A 166 13.47 1.59 -49.83
C ARG A 166 12.64 0.57 -49.06
N PRO A 167 13.24 -0.34 -48.27
CA PRO A 167 12.50 -1.29 -47.45
C PRO A 167 12.01 -0.65 -46.15
N PHE A 168 10.79 -0.97 -45.73
CA PHE A 168 10.19 -0.56 -44.45
C PHE A 168 9.59 -1.77 -43.73
N ARG A 169 9.39 -1.66 -42.42
CA ARG A 169 8.75 -2.70 -41.59
C ARG A 169 7.34 -2.27 -41.24
N LEU A 170 6.34 -2.84 -41.88
CA LEU A 170 4.94 -2.48 -41.68
C LEU A 170 4.23 -3.44 -40.72
N ARG A 171 3.47 -2.91 -39.76
CA ARG A 171 2.51 -3.69 -38.94
C ARG A 171 1.12 -3.06 -39.00
N GLY A 172 0.08 -3.88 -38.79
CA GLY A 172 -1.28 -3.38 -38.62
C GLY A 172 -1.53 -2.90 -37.19
N CYS A 173 -2.39 -1.90 -37.02
CA CYS A 173 -2.83 -1.46 -35.69
C CYS A 173 -3.33 -2.66 -34.85
N GLY A 174 -2.78 -2.82 -33.65
CA GLY A 174 -3.12 -3.94 -32.74
C GLY A 174 -2.43 -5.29 -33.03
N SER A 175 -1.91 -5.52 -34.23
CA SER A 175 -1.18 -6.76 -34.55
C SER A 175 0.30 -6.66 -34.14
N PRO A 176 0.91 -7.73 -33.58
CA PRO A 176 2.36 -7.81 -33.36
C PRO A 176 3.13 -8.22 -34.63
N GLN A 177 2.45 -8.69 -35.68
CA GLN A 177 3.08 -9.19 -36.90
C GLN A 177 3.63 -8.04 -37.75
N LYS A 178 4.89 -8.18 -38.18
CA LYS A 178 5.62 -7.18 -38.97
C LYS A 178 5.96 -7.75 -40.35
N PHE A 179 5.85 -6.93 -41.37
CA PHE A 179 6.02 -7.32 -42.77
C PHE A 179 7.05 -6.41 -43.45
N GLY A 180 7.98 -7.00 -44.20
CA GLY A 180 8.92 -6.22 -45.03
C GLY A 180 8.23 -5.71 -46.30
N VAL A 181 8.14 -4.39 -46.48
CA VAL A 181 7.49 -3.77 -47.65
C VAL A 181 8.41 -2.72 -48.26
N ALA A 182 8.80 -2.92 -49.52
CA ALA A 182 9.64 -1.96 -50.25
C ALA A 182 8.82 -0.95 -51.08
N ALA A 183 9.13 0.35 -50.97
CA ALA A 183 8.41 1.43 -51.64
C ALA A 183 9.32 2.64 -51.94
N GLY A 184 9.06 3.32 -53.07
CA GLY A 184 9.73 4.58 -53.43
C GLY A 184 9.03 5.82 -52.85
N SER A 185 7.69 5.79 -52.78
CA SER A 185 6.81 6.86 -52.27
C SER A 185 5.78 6.35 -51.25
N LEU A 186 5.26 7.24 -50.41
CA LEU A 186 4.28 6.98 -49.35
C LEU A 186 2.96 6.44 -49.93
N ARG A 187 2.46 7.02 -51.03
CA ARG A 187 1.29 6.49 -51.76
C ARG A 187 1.58 5.11 -52.40
N GLY A 188 2.84 4.77 -52.64
CA GLY A 188 3.27 3.42 -53.01
C GLY A 188 3.19 2.45 -51.83
N LEU A 189 3.75 2.84 -50.68
CA LEU A 189 3.75 2.05 -49.45
C LEU A 189 2.33 1.78 -48.94
N LEU A 190 1.49 2.83 -48.84
CA LEU A 190 0.11 2.74 -48.36
C LEU A 190 -0.70 1.73 -49.17
N ARG A 191 -0.61 1.77 -50.51
CA ARG A 191 -1.32 0.81 -51.38
C ARG A 191 -0.86 -0.63 -51.20
N LYS A 192 0.45 -0.87 -50.99
CA LYS A 192 0.97 -2.22 -50.68
C LYS A 192 0.51 -2.69 -49.30
N GLY A 193 0.56 -1.80 -48.30
CA GLY A 193 0.14 -2.07 -46.93
C GLY A 193 -1.35 -2.39 -46.81
N CYS A 194 -2.22 -1.55 -47.36
CA CYS A 194 -3.67 -1.76 -47.38
C CYS A 194 -4.05 -3.11 -48.02
N ARG A 195 -3.39 -3.50 -49.13
CA ARG A 195 -3.60 -4.82 -49.75
C ARG A 195 -3.14 -5.97 -48.85
N LEU A 196 -1.98 -5.83 -48.21
CA LEU A 196 -1.37 -6.88 -47.37
C LEU A 196 -2.12 -7.11 -46.05
N LEU A 197 -2.65 -6.04 -45.46
CA LEU A 197 -3.35 -6.04 -44.18
C LEU A 197 -4.88 -5.97 -44.33
N GLN A 198 -5.39 -6.11 -45.57
CA GLN A 198 -6.81 -6.11 -45.93
C GLN A 198 -7.61 -4.89 -45.43
N LEU A 199 -6.97 -3.70 -45.43
CA LEU A 199 -7.59 -2.44 -45.02
C LEU A 199 -8.02 -1.58 -46.23
N PRO A 200 -9.10 -0.80 -46.14
CA PRO A 200 -9.52 0.10 -47.21
C PRO A 200 -8.50 1.21 -47.44
N LEU A 201 -8.21 1.55 -48.69
CA LEU A 201 -7.25 2.64 -49.01
C LEU A 201 -7.79 4.03 -48.61
N ALA A 202 -9.11 4.23 -48.69
CA ALA A 202 -9.75 5.45 -48.24
C ALA A 202 -9.73 5.54 -46.70
N GLY A 203 -9.28 6.68 -46.17
CA GLY A 203 -9.18 6.92 -44.72
C GLY A 203 -8.02 6.22 -44.01
N SER A 204 -7.33 5.27 -44.66
CA SER A 204 -6.11 4.65 -44.10
C SER A 204 -4.92 5.61 -44.10
N ARG A 205 -4.11 5.55 -43.05
CA ARG A 205 -2.95 6.43 -42.81
C ARG A 205 -1.77 5.61 -42.29
N LEU A 206 -0.56 6.16 -42.42
CA LEU A 206 0.67 5.57 -41.90
C LEU A 206 1.27 6.49 -40.85
N CYS A 207 1.77 5.92 -39.75
CA CYS A 207 2.54 6.65 -38.75
C CYS A 207 3.80 5.88 -38.37
N LEU A 208 4.75 6.57 -37.72
CA LEU A 208 5.86 5.94 -37.03
C LEU A 208 5.37 5.01 -35.91
N TYR A 209 6.11 3.93 -35.66
CA TYR A 209 5.84 3.03 -34.54
C TYR A 209 6.20 3.66 -33.19
N GLU A 210 7.28 4.44 -33.16
CA GLU A 210 7.91 4.95 -31.95
C GLU A 210 7.01 5.93 -31.17
N ASP A 211 6.41 6.90 -31.86
CA ASP A 211 5.66 8.02 -31.28
C ASP A 211 4.23 8.20 -31.81
N GLY A 212 3.92 7.68 -33.00
CA GLY A 212 2.65 7.91 -33.71
C GLY A 212 2.61 9.14 -34.61
N THR A 213 3.75 9.76 -34.93
CA THR A 213 3.84 10.82 -35.94
C THR A 213 3.32 10.32 -37.30
N GLU A 214 2.21 10.87 -37.77
CA GLU A 214 1.62 10.53 -39.09
C GLU A 214 2.53 11.01 -40.23
N LEU A 215 2.66 10.18 -41.27
CA LEU A 215 3.59 10.43 -42.37
C LEU A 215 3.02 11.37 -43.43
N THR A 216 3.79 12.39 -43.77
CA THR A 216 3.67 13.16 -45.02
C THR A 216 4.66 12.62 -46.07
N GLU A 217 4.42 12.83 -47.36
CA GLU A 217 5.34 12.40 -48.43
C GLU A 217 6.75 13.02 -48.27
N SER A 218 6.82 14.27 -47.80
CA SER A 218 8.06 14.95 -47.43
C SER A 218 8.79 14.29 -46.26
N TYR A 219 8.07 13.87 -45.21
CA TYR A 219 8.68 13.20 -44.06
C TYR A 219 9.10 11.76 -44.41
N PHE A 220 8.27 11.04 -45.17
CA PHE A 220 8.56 9.71 -45.69
C PHE A 220 9.85 9.67 -46.53
N ARG A 221 10.11 10.71 -47.34
CA ARG A 221 11.40 10.85 -48.07
C ARG A 221 12.60 10.95 -47.14
N ALA A 222 12.47 11.60 -45.98
CA ALA A 222 13.55 11.73 -44.99
C ALA A 222 13.76 10.48 -44.10
N LEU A 223 12.82 9.53 -44.07
CA LEU A 223 12.95 8.33 -43.21
C LEU A 223 14.13 7.42 -43.61
N PRO A 224 14.83 6.82 -42.63
CA PRO A 224 15.76 5.71 -42.89
C PRO A 224 15.11 4.51 -43.58
N ALA A 225 15.94 3.65 -44.15
CA ALA A 225 15.52 2.29 -44.49
C ALA A 225 15.28 1.47 -43.20
N GLN A 226 14.41 0.47 -43.28
CA GLN A 226 14.01 -0.44 -42.18
C GLN A 226 13.23 0.20 -41.02
N THR A 227 12.87 1.49 -41.09
CA THR A 227 11.96 2.14 -40.12
C THR A 227 10.66 1.35 -39.96
N GLU A 228 10.17 1.27 -38.72
CA GLU A 228 8.94 0.57 -38.37
C GLU A 228 7.74 1.51 -38.40
N LEU A 229 6.69 1.07 -39.10
CA LEU A 229 5.52 1.87 -39.44
C LEU A 229 4.24 1.10 -39.10
N VAL A 230 3.25 1.82 -38.58
CA VAL A 230 1.92 1.26 -38.30
C VAL A 230 0.95 1.73 -39.37
N LEU A 231 0.23 0.79 -39.98
CA LEU A 231 -0.91 1.08 -40.84
C LEU A 231 -2.17 1.21 -39.97
N LEU A 232 -2.79 2.38 -40.05
CA LEU A 232 -4.04 2.71 -39.38
C LEU A 232 -5.18 2.70 -40.40
N GLY A 233 -6.27 2.01 -40.09
CA GLY A 233 -7.53 2.14 -40.83
C GLY A 233 -8.30 3.42 -40.48
N PRO A 234 -9.47 3.64 -41.11
CA PRO A 234 -10.41 4.69 -40.71
C PRO A 234 -10.73 4.63 -39.21
N GLY A 235 -10.74 5.79 -38.54
CA GLY A 235 -11.02 5.90 -37.10
C GLY A 235 -9.92 5.38 -36.15
N GLN A 236 -8.92 4.64 -36.65
CA GLN A 236 -7.81 4.17 -35.81
C GLN A 236 -6.78 5.27 -35.53
N SER A 237 -6.15 5.18 -34.36
CA SER A 237 -5.07 6.05 -33.88
C SER A 237 -3.97 5.22 -33.21
N TRP A 238 -2.78 5.80 -33.08
CA TRP A 238 -1.61 5.17 -32.47
C TRP A 238 -0.83 6.21 -31.66
N ARG A 239 -0.41 5.86 -30.44
CA ARG A 239 0.29 6.75 -29.49
C ARG A 239 1.66 6.19 -29.10
N GLY A 240 2.42 5.73 -30.09
CA GLY A 240 3.67 5.04 -29.85
C GLY A 240 3.48 3.75 -29.05
N CYS A 241 4.49 3.37 -28.26
CA CYS A 241 4.45 2.17 -27.41
C CYS A 241 3.31 2.15 -26.39
N ALA A 242 2.69 3.30 -26.05
CA ALA A 242 1.52 3.35 -25.17
C ALA A 242 0.35 2.51 -25.71
N SER A 243 0.15 2.45 -27.04
CA SER A 243 -0.89 1.64 -27.66
C SER A 243 -0.60 0.12 -27.67
N ASP A 244 0.66 -0.29 -27.45
CA ASP A 244 0.99 -1.68 -27.12
C ASP A 244 0.71 -1.98 -25.62
N ILE A 245 0.94 -1.02 -24.72
CA ILE A 245 0.65 -1.15 -23.27
C ILE A 245 -0.87 -1.18 -23.01
N GLU A 246 -1.64 -0.27 -23.59
CA GLU A 246 -3.10 -0.20 -23.45
C GLU A 246 -3.77 -1.53 -23.87
N ARG A 247 -3.31 -2.13 -24.98
CA ARG A 247 -3.79 -3.43 -25.45
C ARG A 247 -3.41 -4.57 -24.51
N LEU A 248 -2.22 -4.52 -23.90
CA LEU A 248 -1.78 -5.50 -22.92
C LEU A 248 -2.64 -5.43 -21.65
N LEU A 249 -2.94 -4.22 -21.15
CA LEU A 249 -3.83 -4.01 -20.02
C LEU A 249 -5.27 -4.47 -20.32
N ALA A 250 -5.79 -4.19 -21.52
CA ALA A 250 -7.11 -4.70 -21.94
C ALA A 250 -7.15 -6.25 -21.96
N ALA A 251 -6.09 -6.90 -22.46
CA ALA A 251 -5.98 -8.35 -22.45
C ALA A 251 -5.89 -8.96 -21.03
N PHE A 252 -5.37 -8.23 -20.04
CA PHE A 252 -5.41 -8.66 -18.64
C PHE A 252 -6.85 -8.75 -18.13
N CYS A 253 -7.73 -7.82 -18.52
CA CYS A 253 -9.15 -7.83 -18.15
C CYS A 253 -9.97 -8.87 -18.92
N SER A 254 -9.72 -9.06 -20.21
CA SER A 254 -10.55 -9.93 -21.08
C SER A 254 -10.03 -11.36 -21.26
N GLN A 255 -8.76 -11.63 -20.98
CA GLN A 255 -8.09 -12.91 -21.25
C GLN A 255 -7.15 -13.36 -20.10
N GLN A 256 -7.43 -12.90 -18.88
CA GLN A 256 -6.66 -13.12 -17.64
C GLN A 256 -6.02 -14.52 -17.53
N GLY A 257 -6.80 -15.60 -17.65
CA GLY A 257 -6.31 -16.98 -17.54
C GLY A 257 -5.28 -17.37 -18.60
N ALA A 258 -5.51 -17.01 -19.86
CA ALA A 258 -4.58 -17.27 -20.97
C ALA A 258 -3.28 -16.47 -20.82
N VAL A 259 -3.36 -15.24 -20.33
CA VAL A 259 -2.19 -14.42 -20.00
C VAL A 259 -1.39 -15.04 -18.84
N VAL A 260 -2.06 -15.52 -17.79
CA VAL A 260 -1.41 -16.21 -16.67
C VAL A 260 -0.72 -17.50 -17.12
N GLU A 261 -1.32 -18.30 -17.99
CA GLU A 261 -0.67 -19.48 -18.56
C GLU A 261 0.54 -19.11 -19.42
N ALA A 262 0.42 -18.13 -20.31
CA ALA A 262 1.53 -17.68 -21.14
C ALA A 262 2.70 -17.16 -20.29
N ALA A 263 2.42 -16.35 -19.26
CA ALA A 263 3.42 -15.87 -18.33
C ALA A 263 4.09 -17.00 -17.53
N ARG A 264 3.33 -18.02 -17.09
CA ARG A 264 3.88 -19.22 -16.42
C ARG A 264 4.81 -20.00 -17.34
N ARG A 265 4.41 -20.24 -18.60
CA ARG A 265 5.25 -20.92 -19.61
C ARG A 265 6.54 -20.15 -19.89
N LEU A 266 6.47 -18.81 -20.01
CA LEU A 266 7.65 -17.95 -20.18
C LEU A 266 8.57 -17.99 -18.95
N LEU A 267 8.02 -18.11 -17.73
CA LEU A 267 8.81 -18.11 -16.49
C LEU A 267 9.62 -19.41 -16.29
N THR A 268 9.18 -20.54 -16.82
CA THR A 268 9.84 -21.86 -16.65
C THR A 268 11.31 -21.85 -17.07
N ASP A 269 11.62 -21.31 -18.24
CA ASP A 269 12.96 -21.33 -18.82
C ASP A 269 13.71 -19.99 -18.68
N GLU A 270 13.05 -18.96 -18.15
CA GLU A 270 13.62 -17.62 -17.99
C GLU A 270 14.81 -17.63 -17.01
N ARG A 271 15.91 -16.97 -17.41
CA ARG A 271 17.15 -16.89 -16.61
C ARG A 271 17.51 -15.49 -16.15
N ALA A 272 16.96 -14.44 -16.77
CA ALA A 272 17.25 -13.06 -16.39
C ALA A 272 16.41 -12.66 -15.15
N PRO A 273 17.01 -12.36 -13.97
CA PRO A 273 16.26 -12.17 -12.72
C PRO A 273 15.22 -11.05 -12.77
N HIS A 274 15.47 -10.00 -13.56
CA HIS A 274 14.50 -8.92 -13.76
C HIS A 274 13.26 -9.40 -14.55
N ARG A 275 13.44 -10.23 -15.58
CA ARG A 275 12.34 -10.82 -16.37
C ARG A 275 11.58 -11.86 -15.54
N GLN A 276 12.29 -12.69 -14.77
CA GLN A 276 11.65 -13.59 -13.79
C GLN A 276 10.77 -12.82 -12.80
N LYS A 277 11.27 -11.70 -12.24
CA LYS A 277 10.51 -10.87 -11.30
C LYS A 277 9.26 -10.24 -11.94
N LEU A 278 9.38 -9.66 -13.14
CA LEU A 278 8.24 -9.09 -13.87
C LEU A 278 7.17 -10.17 -14.20
N LEU A 279 7.59 -11.37 -14.61
CA LEU A 279 6.67 -12.48 -14.89
C LEU A 279 6.01 -12.99 -13.59
N ALA A 280 6.77 -13.16 -12.51
CA ALA A 280 6.23 -13.56 -11.21
C ALA A 280 5.23 -12.55 -10.65
N ASP A 281 5.52 -11.24 -10.77
CA ASP A 281 4.61 -10.18 -10.34
C ASP A 281 3.35 -10.12 -11.20
N LEU A 282 3.47 -10.29 -12.52
CA LEU A 282 2.32 -10.41 -13.42
C LEU A 282 1.44 -11.62 -13.03
N ILE A 283 2.07 -12.78 -12.81
CA ILE A 283 1.36 -14.00 -12.39
C ILE A 283 0.69 -13.80 -11.02
N HIS A 284 1.34 -13.16 -10.04
CA HIS A 284 0.76 -12.87 -8.72
C HIS A 284 -0.50 -12.00 -8.85
N ASN A 285 -0.39 -10.86 -9.55
CA ASN A 285 -1.49 -9.89 -9.65
C ASN A 285 -2.67 -10.44 -10.45
N LEU A 286 -2.44 -11.32 -11.43
CA LEU A 286 -3.51 -11.94 -12.22
C LEU A 286 -4.00 -13.30 -11.69
N SER A 287 -3.31 -13.93 -10.74
CA SER A 287 -3.76 -15.20 -10.09
C SER A 287 -4.60 -14.91 -8.84
N GLU A 288 -5.71 -14.20 -9.04
CA GLU A 288 -6.60 -13.77 -7.96
C GLU A 288 -7.98 -14.42 -8.00
N ASN A 289 -8.66 -14.38 -6.85
CA ASN A 289 -10.04 -14.82 -6.66
C ASN A 289 -10.78 -13.81 -5.76
N ILE A 290 -10.90 -12.55 -6.22
CA ILE A 290 -11.55 -11.46 -5.47
C ILE A 290 -13.02 -11.82 -5.13
N LEU A 291 -13.75 -12.41 -6.07
CA LEU A 291 -15.20 -12.63 -5.93
C LEU A 291 -15.55 -13.63 -4.83
N ALA A 292 -14.78 -14.71 -4.69
CA ALA A 292 -14.93 -15.64 -3.58
C ALA A 292 -14.69 -14.93 -2.23
N GLU A 293 -15.53 -15.25 -1.26
CA GLU A 293 -15.44 -14.72 0.10
C GLU A 293 -15.26 -15.83 1.13
N ASP A 294 -16.04 -16.91 1.01
CA ASP A 294 -16.18 -17.89 2.07
C ASP A 294 -15.12 -19.01 1.90
N LYS A 295 -14.68 -19.60 3.02
CA LYS A 295 -13.47 -20.43 3.11
C LYS A 295 -13.56 -21.70 2.26
N GLU A 296 -14.76 -22.14 2.01
CA GLU A 296 -15.12 -23.27 1.18
C GLU A 296 -14.81 -22.99 -0.31
N GLU A 297 -14.94 -21.73 -0.75
CA GLU A 297 -14.70 -21.23 -2.11
C GLU A 297 -13.21 -20.95 -2.39
N ASP A 298 -12.48 -20.39 -1.41
CA ASP A 298 -11.08 -19.98 -1.56
C ASP A 298 -10.20 -20.44 -0.39
N LYS A 299 -10.09 -21.76 -0.21
CA LYS A 299 -9.29 -22.40 0.84
C LYS A 299 -7.84 -21.89 0.90
N LYS A 300 -7.25 -21.58 -0.28
CA LYS A 300 -5.88 -21.09 -0.43
C LYS A 300 -5.68 -19.72 0.22
N TRP A 301 -6.65 -18.81 0.09
CA TRP A 301 -6.59 -17.54 0.80
C TRP A 301 -6.48 -17.77 2.31
N PHE A 302 -7.29 -18.64 2.91
CA PHE A 302 -7.33 -18.87 4.37
C PHE A 302 -6.16 -19.67 4.96
N GLU A 303 -5.17 -20.06 4.16
CA GLU A 303 -3.96 -20.72 4.66
C GLU A 303 -3.23 -19.87 5.70
N GLY A 304 -2.83 -20.50 6.81
CA GLY A 304 -2.19 -19.85 7.95
C GLY A 304 -3.13 -19.09 8.90
N LEU A 305 -4.46 -19.15 8.71
CA LEU A 305 -5.44 -18.56 9.64
C LEU A 305 -6.06 -19.59 10.58
N GLU A 306 -6.42 -19.12 11.77
CA GLU A 306 -7.23 -19.83 12.75
C GLU A 306 -8.55 -20.36 12.16
N SER A 307 -9.01 -21.51 12.64
CA SER A 307 -10.21 -22.21 12.16
C SER A 307 -11.53 -21.44 12.36
N ARG A 308 -11.54 -20.40 13.21
CA ARG A 308 -12.68 -19.51 13.46
C ARG A 308 -13.05 -18.61 12.27
N PHE A 309 -12.10 -18.26 11.41
CA PHE A 309 -12.37 -17.38 10.27
C PHE A 309 -13.03 -18.17 9.12
N LYS A 310 -14.24 -17.74 8.73
CA LYS A 310 -15.06 -18.39 7.68
C LYS A 310 -15.16 -17.56 6.39
N ASN A 311 -15.23 -16.23 6.49
CA ASN A 311 -15.22 -15.31 5.34
C ASN A 311 -14.08 -14.30 5.42
N LYS A 312 -13.62 -13.84 4.26
CA LYS A 312 -12.50 -12.88 4.12
C LYS A 312 -12.75 -11.59 4.92
N SER A 313 -13.97 -11.06 4.89
CA SER A 313 -14.35 -9.84 5.63
C SER A 313 -14.31 -10.04 7.15
N SER A 314 -14.74 -11.18 7.71
CA SER A 314 -14.61 -11.41 9.15
C SER A 314 -13.16 -11.34 9.65
N TYR A 315 -12.20 -11.80 8.83
CA TYR A 315 -10.77 -11.69 9.15
C TYR A 315 -10.26 -10.25 9.02
N LEU A 316 -10.61 -9.52 7.96
CA LEU A 316 -10.12 -8.15 7.75
C LEU A 316 -10.77 -7.15 8.72
N ARG A 317 -12.04 -7.34 9.06
CA ARG A 317 -12.72 -6.65 10.18
C ARG A 317 -11.96 -6.88 11.49
N HIS A 318 -11.72 -8.14 11.87
CA HIS A 318 -10.92 -8.49 13.04
C HIS A 318 -9.48 -7.92 12.99
N SER A 319 -8.89 -7.79 11.79
CA SER A 319 -7.57 -7.17 11.59
C SER A 319 -7.60 -5.67 11.91
N CYS A 320 -8.61 -4.92 11.44
CA CYS A 320 -8.80 -3.52 11.84
C CYS A 320 -9.06 -3.38 13.33
N GLU A 321 -10.02 -4.14 13.87
CA GLU A 321 -10.33 -4.13 15.30
C GLU A 321 -9.08 -4.38 16.16
N SER A 322 -8.18 -5.26 15.70
CA SER A 322 -6.94 -5.60 16.41
C SER A 322 -5.90 -4.47 16.40
N ARG A 323 -5.91 -3.60 15.38
CA ARG A 323 -5.15 -2.34 15.36
C ARG A 323 -5.72 -1.36 16.39
N MET A 324 -7.03 -1.17 16.43
CA MET A 324 -7.68 -0.28 17.42
C MET A 324 -7.51 -0.78 18.86
N ARG A 325 -7.66 -2.09 19.10
CA ARG A 325 -7.30 -2.73 20.38
C ARG A 325 -5.80 -2.59 20.71
N GLY A 326 -4.92 -2.58 19.70
CA GLY A 326 -3.51 -2.20 19.83
C GLY A 326 -3.35 -0.78 20.37
N TYR A 327 -3.97 0.20 19.70
CA TYR A 327 -3.87 1.61 20.07
C TYR A 327 -4.42 1.87 21.48
N MET A 328 -5.54 1.23 21.84
CA MET A 328 -6.10 1.37 23.19
C MET A 328 -5.20 0.77 24.28
N ARG A 329 -4.54 -0.37 24.02
CA ARG A 329 -3.52 -0.93 24.93
C ARG A 329 -2.34 0.02 25.13
N GLU A 330 -1.94 0.79 24.12
CA GLU A 330 -0.88 1.80 24.26
C GLU A 330 -1.32 3.01 25.09
N VAL A 331 -2.54 3.53 24.87
CA VAL A 331 -3.13 4.62 25.68
C VAL A 331 -3.25 4.21 27.16
N THR A 332 -3.63 2.95 27.40
CA THR A 332 -3.72 2.34 28.74
C THR A 332 -2.35 2.07 29.35
N GLY A 333 -1.36 1.68 28.54
CA GLY A 333 0.03 1.49 28.98
C GLY A 333 0.70 2.78 29.45
N PHE A 334 0.24 3.95 28.99
CA PHE A 334 0.81 5.24 29.36
C PHE A 334 0.51 5.68 30.81
N ILE A 335 -0.41 5.02 31.52
CA ILE A 335 -0.83 5.37 32.90
C ILE A 335 0.35 5.43 33.89
N SER A 336 1.40 4.65 33.67
CA SER A 336 2.66 4.72 34.45
C SER A 336 3.29 6.11 34.41
N ASN A 337 3.25 6.78 33.26
CA ASN A 337 3.82 8.11 33.02
C ASN A 337 2.88 9.26 33.48
N VAL A 338 1.59 8.97 33.69
CA VAL A 338 0.62 9.95 34.20
C VAL A 338 0.94 10.28 35.67
N HIS A 339 0.96 11.57 35.99
CA HIS A 339 1.20 12.07 37.35
C HIS A 339 0.24 11.41 38.37
N PRO A 340 0.70 10.96 39.56
CA PRO A 340 -0.11 10.14 40.46
C PRO A 340 -1.51 10.69 40.76
N ALA A 341 -1.62 11.97 41.11
CA ALA A 341 -2.90 12.63 41.43
C ALA A 341 -3.87 12.80 40.23
N ALA A 342 -3.44 12.46 39.01
CA ALA A 342 -4.26 12.53 37.79
C ALA A 342 -4.66 11.13 37.26
N ARG A 343 -4.13 10.04 37.84
CA ARG A 343 -4.27 8.67 37.28
C ARG A 343 -5.71 8.18 37.25
N ASP A 344 -6.51 8.45 38.28
CA ASP A 344 -7.88 7.93 38.37
C ASP A 344 -8.84 8.68 37.43
N ALA A 345 -8.64 9.99 37.26
CA ALA A 345 -9.35 10.78 36.26
C ALA A 345 -8.99 10.37 34.82
N TYR A 346 -7.72 10.05 34.56
CA TYR A 346 -7.26 9.53 33.27
C TYR A 346 -7.75 8.08 33.03
N ARG A 347 -7.88 7.26 34.08
CA ARG A 347 -8.50 5.92 34.03
C ARG A 347 -9.97 6.01 33.59
N GLY A 348 -10.78 6.84 34.24
CA GLY A 348 -12.19 7.02 33.87
C GLY A 348 -12.38 7.47 32.42
N ILE A 349 -11.48 8.30 31.90
CA ILE A 349 -11.46 8.67 30.47
C ILE A 349 -11.14 7.47 29.56
N ILE A 350 -10.18 6.62 29.93
CA ILE A 350 -9.92 5.37 29.19
C ILE A 350 -11.14 4.46 29.19
N ASP A 351 -11.83 4.33 30.32
CA ASP A 351 -12.99 3.44 30.43
C ASP A 351 -14.16 3.95 29.56
N LEU A 352 -14.41 5.28 29.53
CA LEU A 352 -15.34 5.92 28.59
C LEU A 352 -14.97 5.68 27.11
N MET A 353 -13.68 5.83 26.77
CA MET A 353 -13.17 5.51 25.43
C MET A 353 -13.27 4.01 25.11
N ALA A 354 -13.14 3.12 26.10
CA ALA A 354 -13.23 1.68 25.93
C ALA A 354 -14.66 1.23 25.64
N GLU A 355 -15.66 1.72 26.39
CA GLU A 355 -17.07 1.45 26.11
C GLU A 355 -17.49 2.04 24.76
N LYS A 356 -17.05 3.26 24.42
CA LYS A 356 -17.32 3.83 23.08
C LYS A 356 -16.63 3.04 21.95
N LEU A 357 -15.43 2.48 22.16
CA LEU A 357 -14.82 1.57 21.19
C LEU A 357 -15.59 0.26 21.06
N LYS A 358 -16.08 -0.32 22.16
CA LYS A 358 -16.90 -1.54 22.14
C LYS A 358 -18.21 -1.33 21.37
N SER A 359 -18.91 -0.20 21.61
CA SER A 359 -20.20 0.08 20.96
C SER A 359 -20.08 0.21 19.44
N VAL A 360 -18.98 0.76 18.94
CA VAL A 360 -18.67 0.84 17.49
C VAL A 360 -17.88 -0.36 16.95
N LYS A 361 -17.83 -1.48 17.70
CA LYS A 361 -17.14 -2.73 17.31
C LYS A 361 -15.68 -2.48 16.89
N TYR A 362 -14.98 -1.64 17.65
CA TYR A 362 -13.57 -1.24 17.44
C TYR A 362 -13.27 -0.75 16.01
N ASN A 363 -14.23 -0.08 15.34
CA ASN A 363 -14.11 0.41 13.96
C ASN A 363 -13.70 -0.68 12.95
N GLY A 364 -14.12 -1.93 13.18
CA GLY A 364 -13.82 -3.06 12.29
C GLY A 364 -14.29 -2.85 10.85
N CYS A 365 -15.38 -2.10 10.67
CA CYS A 365 -15.97 -1.69 9.39
C CYS A 365 -14.96 -1.05 8.42
N TYR A 366 -13.94 -0.35 8.92
CA TYR A 366 -12.94 0.33 8.08
C TYR A 366 -12.27 -0.62 7.07
N PHE A 367 -12.12 -1.91 7.37
CA PHE A 367 -11.54 -2.92 6.48
C PHE A 367 -12.56 -3.94 5.92
N ASP A 368 -13.85 -3.63 5.94
CA ASP A 368 -14.91 -4.56 5.59
C ASP A 368 -15.66 -4.14 4.31
N ARG A 369 -15.37 -4.82 3.18
CA ARG A 369 -16.06 -4.57 1.90
C ARG A 369 -17.56 -4.88 1.94
N ARG A 370 -18.01 -5.74 2.86
CA ARG A 370 -19.42 -6.10 3.09
C ARG A 370 -20.14 -5.12 4.04
N GLU A 371 -19.47 -4.08 4.54
CA GLU A 371 -20.16 -2.99 5.24
C GLU A 371 -21.08 -2.22 4.28
N LYS A 372 -22.28 -1.86 4.76
CA LYS A 372 -23.33 -1.22 3.96
C LYS A 372 -23.18 0.29 3.87
N GLU A 373 -22.66 0.91 4.92
CA GLU A 373 -22.36 2.33 4.95
C GLU A 373 -21.00 2.56 4.25
N GLU A 374 -21.04 3.03 3.01
CA GLU A 374 -19.82 3.23 2.21
C GLU A 374 -18.83 4.22 2.85
N ALA A 375 -19.34 5.25 3.54
CA ALA A 375 -18.52 6.19 4.31
C ALA A 375 -17.81 5.54 5.53
N ALA A 376 -18.23 4.35 5.96
CA ALA A 376 -17.65 3.62 7.10
C ALA A 376 -16.58 2.59 6.70
N ARG A 377 -16.24 2.45 5.41
CA ARG A 377 -15.19 1.55 4.90
C ARG A 377 -14.10 2.30 4.13
N LEU A 378 -12.87 1.78 4.14
CA LEU A 378 -11.71 2.35 3.42
C LEU A 378 -11.46 1.69 2.06
N CYS A 379 -12.42 0.91 1.56
CA CYS A 379 -12.31 0.16 0.31
C CYS A 379 -13.60 0.19 -0.51
N THR A 380 -13.48 -0.14 -1.79
CA THR A 380 -14.62 -0.35 -2.70
C THR A 380 -15.38 -1.63 -2.34
N ALA A 381 -16.53 -1.88 -2.99
CA ALA A 381 -17.33 -3.10 -2.78
C ALA A 381 -16.57 -4.39 -3.12
N GLU A 382 -15.60 -4.33 -4.03
CA GLU A 382 -14.73 -5.45 -4.41
C GLU A 382 -13.58 -5.64 -3.40
N GLY A 383 -13.33 -4.66 -2.53
CA GLY A 383 -12.27 -4.68 -1.52
C GLY A 383 -10.97 -3.96 -1.92
N TRP A 384 -10.99 -3.07 -2.91
CA TRP A 384 -9.81 -2.26 -3.27
C TRP A 384 -9.59 -1.12 -2.28
N PHE A 385 -8.45 -1.13 -1.58
CA PHE A 385 -7.98 -0.04 -0.74
C PHE A 385 -7.00 0.85 -1.53
N SER A 386 -7.10 2.17 -1.34
CA SER A 386 -6.18 3.15 -1.89
C SER A 386 -5.38 3.85 -0.79
N CYS A 387 -4.10 4.13 -1.04
CA CYS A 387 -3.26 4.86 -0.10
C CYS A 387 -3.65 6.34 -0.04
N GLN A 388 -3.91 6.86 1.16
CA GLN A 388 -4.34 8.25 1.41
C GLN A 388 -3.17 9.26 1.49
N GLY A 389 -2.01 8.90 0.95
CA GLY A 389 -0.79 9.72 0.99
C GLY A 389 -0.09 9.73 2.36
N PRO A 390 1.14 10.27 2.45
CA PRO A 390 1.77 10.56 3.74
C PRO A 390 0.94 11.58 4.54
N PHE A 391 1.20 11.70 5.85
CA PHE A 391 0.45 12.63 6.72
C PHE A 391 0.38 14.07 6.16
N ASP A 392 1.48 14.54 5.55
CA ASP A 392 1.69 15.88 5.00
C ASP A 392 1.29 16.08 3.52
N ARG A 393 0.47 15.18 2.94
CA ARG A 393 -0.13 15.34 1.61
C ARG A 393 -1.54 14.77 1.55
N ASP A 394 -2.37 15.32 0.66
CA ASP A 394 -3.76 14.87 0.49
C ASP A 394 -3.89 13.60 -0.37
N ASP A 395 -2.89 13.29 -1.18
CA ASP A 395 -2.88 12.15 -2.09
C ASP A 395 -1.61 11.28 -2.02
N CYS A 396 -1.70 10.05 -2.53
CA CYS A 396 -0.54 9.20 -2.75
C CYS A 396 0.06 9.45 -4.15
N PRO A 397 1.26 10.05 -4.26
CA PRO A 397 1.86 10.38 -5.56
C PRO A 397 2.24 9.13 -6.38
N CYS A 398 2.41 7.98 -5.74
CA CYS A 398 2.68 6.70 -6.40
C CYS A 398 1.40 5.89 -6.70
N LYS A 399 0.20 6.44 -6.42
CA LYS A 399 -1.11 5.78 -6.59
C LYS A 399 -1.19 4.36 -6.01
N HIS A 400 -0.48 4.07 -4.90
CA HIS A 400 -0.46 2.74 -4.30
C HIS A 400 -1.89 2.27 -3.96
N SER A 401 -2.27 1.08 -4.44
CA SER A 401 -3.50 0.38 -4.11
C SER A 401 -3.22 -1.07 -3.73
N ILE A 402 -4.20 -1.74 -3.12
CA ILE A 402 -4.14 -3.18 -2.83
C ILE A 402 -5.55 -3.73 -2.65
N ASN A 403 -5.78 -4.98 -3.06
CA ASN A 403 -6.97 -5.74 -2.69
C ASN A 403 -6.56 -6.96 -1.83
N PRO A 404 -6.67 -6.89 -0.48
CA PRO A 404 -6.33 -8.01 0.39
C PRO A 404 -7.32 -9.18 0.30
N TYR A 405 -8.45 -9.04 -0.41
CA TYR A 405 -9.37 -10.14 -0.72
C TYR A 405 -8.90 -10.98 -1.92
N SER A 406 -7.98 -10.48 -2.75
CA SER A 406 -7.61 -11.10 -4.04
C SER A 406 -6.89 -12.44 -3.90
N ASN A 407 -5.85 -12.50 -3.07
CA ASN A 407 -5.06 -13.70 -2.83
C ASN A 407 -4.37 -13.69 -1.44
N ARG A 408 -3.84 -14.85 -1.04
CA ARG A 408 -3.17 -15.09 0.26
C ARG A 408 -2.03 -14.11 0.54
N GLU A 409 -1.22 -13.77 -0.47
CA GLU A 409 -0.04 -12.92 -0.32
C GLU A 409 -0.41 -11.43 -0.29
N SER A 410 -1.38 -10.97 -1.09
CA SER A 410 -1.96 -9.62 -0.96
C SER A 410 -2.54 -9.37 0.45
N ARG A 411 -3.22 -10.36 1.03
CA ARG A 411 -3.66 -10.30 2.44
C ARG A 411 -2.49 -10.14 3.41
N ILE A 412 -1.39 -10.85 3.20
CA ILE A 412 -0.18 -10.76 4.04
C ILE A 412 0.49 -9.39 3.86
N LEU A 413 0.64 -8.90 2.62
CA LEU A 413 1.20 -7.58 2.31
C LEU A 413 0.40 -6.44 2.95
N PHE A 414 -0.92 -6.57 3.09
CA PHE A 414 -1.77 -5.59 3.79
C PHE A 414 -1.47 -5.47 5.29
N SER A 415 -0.75 -6.43 5.91
CA SER A 415 -0.21 -6.25 7.27
C SER A 415 0.86 -5.15 7.35
N THR A 416 1.54 -4.85 6.24
CA THR A 416 2.56 -3.77 6.15
C THR A 416 1.96 -2.38 5.96
N TRP A 417 0.71 -2.30 5.50
CA TRP A 417 -0.05 -1.05 5.40
C TRP A 417 -0.48 -0.59 6.78
N ASN A 418 -0.36 0.71 7.07
CA ASN A 418 -0.58 1.28 8.40
C ASN A 418 -1.84 2.16 8.41
N LEU A 419 -2.50 2.26 9.57
CA LEU A 419 -3.40 3.37 9.88
C LEU A 419 -2.57 4.39 10.66
N ASP A 420 -1.98 5.34 9.93
CA ASP A 420 -1.01 6.30 10.43
C ASP A 420 -1.72 7.51 11.06
N HIS A 421 -1.20 7.99 12.19
CA HIS A 421 -1.80 9.06 12.99
C HIS A 421 -1.27 10.43 12.53
N ILE A 422 -2.12 11.27 11.90
CA ILE A 422 -1.72 12.57 11.36
C ILE A 422 -1.10 13.44 12.48
N ILE A 423 -1.87 13.70 13.54
CA ILE A 423 -1.36 14.16 14.84
C ILE A 423 -0.92 12.92 15.63
N GLU A 424 0.38 12.78 15.86
CA GLU A 424 0.97 11.54 16.38
C GLU A 424 0.45 11.13 17.76
N LYS A 425 -0.16 9.93 17.83
CA LYS A 425 -0.65 9.30 19.07
C LYS A 425 0.36 9.37 20.23
N LYS A 426 1.60 8.86 20.01
CA LYS A 426 2.60 8.73 21.09
C LYS A 426 3.34 10.03 21.41
N ARG A 427 3.59 10.90 20.42
CA ARG A 427 4.39 12.12 20.60
C ARG A 427 3.55 13.33 21.00
N ALA A 428 2.28 13.41 20.57
CA ALA A 428 1.38 14.52 20.85
C ALA A 428 0.13 14.11 21.64
N VAL A 429 -0.73 13.24 21.08
CA VAL A 429 -2.12 13.07 21.56
C VAL A 429 -2.19 12.51 22.99
N VAL A 430 -1.44 11.44 23.28
CA VAL A 430 -1.47 10.79 24.61
C VAL A 430 -0.77 11.62 25.69
N PRO A 431 0.42 12.22 25.46
CA PRO A 431 1.00 13.19 26.38
C PRO A 431 0.09 14.40 26.66
N GLU A 432 -0.56 14.96 25.63
CA GLU A 432 -1.49 16.08 25.79
C GLU A 432 -2.70 15.70 26.65
N LEU A 433 -3.29 14.52 26.45
CA LEU A 433 -4.39 14.03 27.29
C LEU A 433 -3.98 13.90 28.77
N ALA A 434 -2.78 13.36 29.03
CA ALA A 434 -2.27 13.21 30.39
C ALA A 434 -2.06 14.56 31.10
N GLU A 435 -1.48 15.55 30.40
CA GLU A 435 -1.27 16.89 30.94
C GLU A 435 -2.60 17.68 31.07
N ALA A 436 -3.52 17.53 30.12
CA ALA A 436 -4.84 18.17 30.16
C ALA A 436 -5.69 17.72 31.36
N VAL A 437 -5.62 16.43 31.74
CA VAL A 437 -6.28 15.89 32.94
C VAL A 437 -5.62 16.43 34.22
N LYS A 438 -4.29 16.54 34.24
CA LYS A 438 -3.51 17.08 35.37
C LYS A 438 -3.75 18.58 35.59
N THR A 439 -3.81 19.36 34.52
CA THR A 439 -3.95 20.84 34.55
C THR A 439 -5.40 21.31 34.41
N ARG A 440 -6.38 20.40 34.57
CA ARG A 440 -7.79 20.69 34.25
C ARG A 440 -8.38 21.86 35.02
N ASP A 441 -7.97 22.11 36.26
CA ASP A 441 -8.37 23.29 37.06
C ASP A 441 -9.90 23.55 37.03
N GLY A 442 -10.65 22.58 37.56
CA GLY A 442 -12.12 22.59 37.54
C GLY A 442 -12.80 22.41 36.17
N ARG A 443 -12.07 22.43 35.05
CA ARG A 443 -12.62 22.20 33.70
C ARG A 443 -12.84 20.70 33.42
N GLU A 444 -13.84 20.40 32.61
CA GLU A 444 -14.08 19.05 32.08
C GLU A 444 -13.25 18.81 30.81
N VAL A 445 -12.48 17.72 30.76
CA VAL A 445 -11.70 17.32 29.57
C VAL A 445 -12.65 16.75 28.51
N ASN A 446 -12.53 17.24 27.28
CA ASN A 446 -13.30 16.78 26.13
C ASN A 446 -12.70 15.46 25.60
N TRP A 447 -12.97 14.37 26.31
CA TRP A 447 -12.44 13.05 25.94
C TRP A 447 -12.90 12.60 24.56
N GLU A 448 -14.06 13.05 24.07
CA GLU A 448 -14.51 12.75 22.71
C GLU A 448 -13.58 13.30 21.63
N TYR A 449 -12.93 14.46 21.84
CA TYR A 449 -11.94 14.99 20.92
C TYR A 449 -10.69 14.09 20.86
N PHE A 450 -10.18 13.66 22.01
CA PHE A 450 -9.07 12.72 22.06
C PHE A 450 -9.44 11.35 21.47
N TYR A 451 -10.69 10.88 21.66
CA TYR A 451 -11.19 9.66 21.02
C TYR A 451 -11.14 9.75 19.49
N GLN A 452 -11.55 10.89 18.90
CA GLN A 452 -11.42 11.13 17.46
C GLN A 452 -9.95 11.00 17.02
N LEU A 453 -9.06 11.73 17.68
CA LEU A 453 -7.62 11.69 17.36
C LEU A 453 -6.99 10.29 17.49
N LEU A 454 -7.46 9.47 18.42
CA LEU A 454 -6.85 8.17 18.71
C LEU A 454 -7.36 7.04 17.79
N PHE A 455 -8.63 7.09 17.37
CA PHE A 455 -9.31 5.91 16.83
C PHE A 455 -10.12 6.13 15.53
N THR A 456 -10.33 7.38 15.06
CA THR A 456 -11.19 7.66 13.89
C THR A 456 -10.42 8.19 12.69
N LEU A 457 -11.05 8.14 11.52
CA LEU A 457 -10.50 8.67 10.26
C LEU A 457 -10.24 10.19 10.27
N ASP A 458 -10.80 10.92 11.25
CA ASP A 458 -10.49 12.34 11.52
C ASP A 458 -8.99 12.59 11.72
N ASN A 459 -8.23 11.56 12.13
CA ASN A 459 -6.79 11.63 12.36
C ASN A 459 -6.02 10.39 11.85
N LEU A 460 -6.67 9.47 11.12
CA LEU A 460 -6.07 8.22 10.65
C LEU A 460 -6.05 8.16 9.11
N LYS A 461 -4.85 8.05 8.53
CA LYS A 461 -4.66 7.76 7.09
C LYS A 461 -4.24 6.30 6.88
N LEU A 462 -4.91 5.59 5.99
CA LEU A 462 -4.47 4.29 5.48
C LEU A 462 -3.34 4.48 4.47
N VAL A 463 -2.14 4.03 4.83
CA VAL A 463 -0.93 4.27 4.06
C VAL A 463 -0.17 2.98 3.74
N HIS A 464 0.28 2.87 2.49
CA HIS A 464 1.31 1.90 2.11
C HIS A 464 2.60 2.18 2.89
N ILE A 465 3.42 1.15 3.18
CA ILE A 465 4.63 1.28 4.00
C ILE A 465 5.62 2.33 3.47
N ALA A 466 5.70 2.52 2.14
CA ALA A 466 6.54 3.56 1.53
C ALA A 466 6.03 5.01 1.70
N CYS A 467 4.78 5.20 2.16
CA CYS A 467 4.18 6.49 2.46
C CYS A 467 4.13 6.81 3.97
N HIS A 468 4.36 5.81 4.84
CA HIS A 468 4.41 5.96 6.29
C HIS A 468 5.72 6.66 6.73
N LYS A 469 5.68 7.99 6.87
CA LYS A 469 6.83 8.82 7.22
C LYS A 469 7.14 8.76 8.71
N LYS A 470 8.05 7.88 9.13
CA LYS A 470 8.48 7.71 10.55
C LYS A 470 9.23 8.91 11.18
N THR A 471 9.27 10.06 10.50
CA THR A 471 9.78 11.34 11.02
C THR A 471 8.89 11.87 12.16
N ASN A 472 9.22 13.02 12.74
CA ASN A 472 8.25 13.77 13.56
C ASN A 472 7.25 14.46 12.62
N HIS A 473 5.96 14.38 12.90
CA HIS A 473 4.93 15.06 12.11
C HIS A 473 4.86 16.57 12.45
N ASN A 474 5.37 16.97 13.63
CA ASN A 474 5.37 18.34 14.16
C ASN A 474 3.98 18.98 14.27
N LEU A 475 2.92 18.16 14.32
CA LEU A 475 1.53 18.60 14.53
C LEU A 475 1.12 18.43 16.00
N SER A 476 0.38 19.40 16.53
CA SER A 476 -0.11 19.45 17.91
C SER A 476 -1.63 19.38 17.99
N CYS A 477 -2.16 18.95 19.13
CA CYS A 477 -3.60 19.01 19.40
C CYS A 477 -4.11 20.47 19.39
N ASP A 478 -5.33 20.66 18.88
CA ASP A 478 -6.07 21.91 18.90
C ASP A 478 -6.45 22.24 20.35
N LYS A 479 -5.78 23.24 20.91
CA LYS A 479 -5.95 23.68 22.31
C LYS A 479 -7.37 24.16 22.62
N SER A 480 -8.13 24.62 21.62
CA SER A 480 -9.51 25.08 21.79
C SER A 480 -10.50 23.93 22.03
N ARG A 481 -10.13 22.70 21.64
CA ARG A 481 -10.98 21.49 21.71
C ARG A 481 -10.66 20.57 22.89
N ILE A 482 -9.58 20.81 23.63
CA ILE A 482 -9.11 19.96 24.75
C ILE A 482 -10.11 19.90 25.92
N TYR A 483 -10.79 21.01 26.21
CA TYR A 483 -11.78 21.11 27.29
C TYR A 483 -13.17 21.34 26.70
N ARG A 484 -14.21 20.85 27.37
CA ARG A 484 -15.59 21.14 26.97
C ARG A 484 -15.90 22.61 27.25
N LYS A 485 -16.64 23.25 26.33
CA LYS A 485 -17.14 24.61 26.54
C LYS A 485 -18.06 24.61 27.77
N ARG A 486 -17.85 25.52 28.71
CA ARG A 486 -18.83 25.77 29.78
C ARG A 486 -20.16 26.12 29.11
N LYS A 487 -21.25 25.45 29.48
CA LYS A 487 -22.60 25.95 29.15
C LYS A 487 -22.71 27.32 29.82
N GLN A 488 -23.02 28.35 29.04
CA GLN A 488 -23.55 29.57 29.61
C GLN A 488 -24.97 29.24 30.07
N THR A 489 -25.15 29.13 31.39
CA THR A 489 -26.47 29.30 31.97
C THR A 489 -26.87 30.74 31.69
N GLN A 490 -27.81 30.96 30.76
CA GLN A 490 -28.48 32.26 30.69
C GLN A 490 -29.36 32.35 31.93
N GLU A 491 -28.92 33.14 32.91
CA GLU A 491 -29.80 33.62 33.96
C GLU A 491 -30.84 34.51 33.27
N ILE A 492 -32.09 34.02 33.26
CA ILE A 492 -33.24 34.82 32.83
C ILE A 492 -33.53 35.76 33.99
N SER A 493 -33.17 37.04 33.79
CA SER A 493 -33.38 38.14 34.75
C SER A 493 -34.67 38.91 34.45
#